data_AF-A0A355V460-F1
#
_entry.id   AF-A0A355V460-F1
#
_cell.length_a   1.000
_cell.length_b   1.000
_cell.length_c   1.000
_cell.angle_alpha   90.00
_cell.angle_beta   90.00
_cell.angle_gamma   90.00
#
_symmetry.space_group_name_H-M   'P 1'
#
loop_
_entity.id
_entity.type
_entity.pdbx_description
1 polymer ?
#
loop_
_entity_poly.entity_id
_entity_poly.type
_entity_poly.pdbx_seq_one_letter_code
_entity_poly.pdbx_strand_id
1 'polypeptide(L)' 'DIQMPVMDGRQAAMLIRKLPPPVADTPIIALSANAFENDKRLSLDAGMNDHITKPLDITALLKSLAKALKTN' A
#
# COMPACT_ATOMS: atom_id res chain seq x y z
N ASP A 1 4.77 -3.15 -4.64
CA ASP A 1 5.51 -2.11 -5.38
C ASP A 1 4.49 -1.26 -6.13
N ILE A 2 4.72 0.04 -6.29
CA ILE A 2 3.85 0.92 -7.09
C ILE A 2 4.17 0.77 -8.58
N GLN A 3 5.45 0.70 -8.95
CA GLN A 3 5.85 0.55 -10.35
C GLN A 3 6.00 -0.93 -10.68
N MET A 4 5.07 -1.46 -11.47
CA MET A 4 5.05 -2.86 -11.90
C MET A 4 4.76 -2.93 -13.40
N PRO A 5 5.28 -3.96 -14.10
CA PRO A 5 4.94 -4.17 -15.51
C PRO A 5 3.47 -4.57 -15.66
N VAL A 6 2.86 -4.21 -16.80
CA VAL A 6 1.46 -4.51 -17.17
C VAL A 6 0.41 -3.75 -16.36
N MET A 7 0.46 -3.83 -15.03
CA MET A 7 -0.50 -3.19 -14.11
C MET A 7 0.26 -2.60 -12.92
N ASP A 8 0.03 -1.32 -12.63
CA ASP A 8 0.66 -0.66 -11.49
C ASP A 8 0.04 -1.10 -10.15
N GLY A 9 0.76 -0.82 -9.06
CA GLY A 9 0.35 -1.24 -7.73
C GLY A 9 -0.96 -0.62 -7.25
N ARG A 10 -1.30 0.59 -7.71
CA ARG A 10 -2.55 1.28 -7.34
C ARG A 10 -3.74 0.61 -8.01
N GLN A 11 -3.61 0.27 -9.29
CA GLN A 11 -4.62 -0.52 -10.00
C GLN A 11 -4.84 -1.87 -9.32
N ALA A 12 -3.77 -2.56 -8.95
CA ALA A 12 -3.86 -3.82 -8.21
C ALA A 12 -4.60 -3.64 -6.87
N ALA A 13 -4.27 -2.59 -6.09
CA ALA A 13 -4.96 -2.31 -4.83
C ALA A 13 -6.45 -2.04 -5.02
N MET A 14 -6.83 -1.22 -6.00
CA MET A 14 -8.24 -0.96 -6.32
C MET A 14 -9.00 -2.23 -6.70
N LEU A 15 -8.35 -3.17 -7.41
CA LEU A 15 -8.96 -4.45 -7.75
C LEU A 15 -9.11 -5.35 -6.51
N ILE A 16 -8.10 -5.42 -5.65
CA ILE A 16 -8.18 -6.18 -4.39
C ILE A 16 -9.33 -5.67 -3.51
N ARG A 17 -9.51 -4.35 -3.39
CA ARG A 17 -10.61 -3.74 -2.62
C ARG A 17 -12.01 -4.05 -3.17
N LYS A 18 -12.14 -4.49 -4.42
CA LYS A 18 -13.41 -4.91 -5.04
C LYS A 18 -13.75 -6.38 -4.79
N LEU A 19 -12.82 -7.16 -4.24
CA LEU A 19 -13.05 -8.58 -3.93
C LEU A 19 -13.96 -8.72 -2.69
N PRO A 20 -14.63 -9.86 -2.50
CA PRO A 20 -15.39 -10.09 -1.28
C PRO A 20 -14.47 -10.18 -0.04
N PRO A 21 -14.96 -9.78 1.15
CA PRO A 21 -14.27 -10.05 2.42
C PRO A 21 -13.95 -11.54 2.60
N PRO A 22 -12.85 -11.89 3.28
CA PRO A 22 -11.93 -10.98 3.97
C PRO A 22 -10.84 -10.39 3.06
N VAL A 23 -10.81 -10.77 1.78
CA VAL A 23 -9.70 -10.41 0.87
C VAL A 23 -9.62 -8.89 0.68
N ALA A 24 -10.76 -8.23 0.52
CA ALA A 24 -10.83 -6.76 0.44
C ALA A 24 -10.28 -6.05 1.69
N ASP A 25 -10.21 -6.71 2.84
CA ASP A 25 -9.73 -6.11 4.09
C ASP A 25 -8.23 -6.34 4.32
N THR A 26 -7.57 -7.10 3.44
CA THR A 26 -6.13 -7.38 3.54
C THR A 26 -5.33 -6.06 3.59
N PRO A 27 -4.45 -5.87 4.59
CA PRO A 27 -3.56 -4.71 4.62
C PRO A 27 -2.68 -4.62 3.36
N ILE A 28 -2.70 -3.47 2.69
CA ILE A 28 -1.86 -3.19 1.52
C ILE A 28 -0.96 -2.00 1.85
N ILE A 29 0.36 -2.21 1.82
CA ILE A 29 1.35 -1.15 2.05
C ILE A 29 2.04 -0.85 0.72
N ALA A 30 2.00 0.41 0.30
CA ALA A 30 2.69 0.87 -0.90
C ALA A 30 4.21 0.86 -0.67
N LEU A 31 4.96 0.42 -1.68
CA LEU A 31 6.40 0.59 -1.74
C LEU A 31 6.73 1.34 -3.04
N SER A 32 7.28 2.54 -2.93
CA SER A 32 7.54 3.44 -4.08
C SER A 32 8.98 3.97 -4.08
N ALA A 33 9.52 4.33 -5.23
CA ALA A 33 10.76 5.10 -5.31
C ALA A 33 10.55 6.61 -5.10
N ASN A 34 9.31 7.08 -5.18
CA ASN A 34 8.96 8.49 -5.04
C ASN A 34 8.54 8.80 -3.60
N ALA A 35 9.12 9.85 -3.02
CA ALA A 35 8.81 10.31 -1.66
C ALA A 35 7.85 11.51 -1.63
N PHE A 36 7.29 11.91 -2.77
CA PHE A 36 6.41 13.06 -2.84
C PHE A 36 5.07 12.80 -2.14
N GLU A 37 4.58 13.79 -1.40
CA GLU A 37 3.28 13.72 -0.70
C GLU A 37 2.12 13.37 -1.65
N ASN A 38 2.18 13.82 -2.90
CA ASN A 38 1.18 13.45 -3.90
C ASN A 38 1.17 11.93 -4.18
N ASP A 39 2.34 11.28 -4.21
CA ASP A 39 2.47 9.85 -4.49
C ASP A 39 1.89 9.00 -3.34
N LYS A 40 2.11 9.47 -2.11
CA LYS A 40 1.50 8.93 -0.89
C LYS A 40 -0.02 9.06 -0.94
N ARG A 41 -0.54 10.26 -1.23
CA ARG A 41 -1.98 10.50 -1.34
C ARG A 41 -2.64 9.60 -2.38
N LEU A 42 -2.07 9.51 -3.58
CA LEU A 42 -2.59 8.63 -4.64
C LEU A 42 -2.59 7.14 -4.24
N SER A 43 -1.65 6.72 -3.39
CA SER A 43 -1.63 5.35 -2.86
C SER A 43 -2.77 5.11 -1.87
N LEU A 44 -3.02 6.06 -0.97
CA LEU A 44 -4.13 5.99 -0.01
C LEU A 44 -5.49 6.05 -0.72
N ASP A 45 -5.65 6.94 -1.70
CA ASP A 45 -6.88 7.07 -2.49
C ASP A 45 -7.19 5.78 -3.29
N ALA A 46 -6.16 5.01 -3.65
CA ALA A 46 -6.31 3.69 -4.27
C ALA A 46 -6.70 2.57 -3.28
N GLY A 47 -6.86 2.89 -2.00
CA GLY A 47 -7.27 1.96 -0.94
C GLY A 47 -6.11 1.30 -0.18
N MET A 48 -4.86 1.76 -0.36
CA MET A 48 -3.73 1.27 0.43
C MET A 48 -3.75 1.85 1.86
N ASN A 49 -3.20 1.12 2.82
CA ASN A 49 -3.20 1.49 4.23
C ASN A 49 -2.01 2.39 4.62
N ASP A 50 -0.91 2.31 3.88
CA ASP A 50 0.28 3.11 4.12
C ASP A 50 1.18 3.18 2.89
N HIS A 51 2.20 4.01 2.97
CA HIS A 51 3.18 4.24 1.92
C HIS A 51 4.59 4.34 2.46
N ILE A 52 5.50 3.53 1.92
CA ILE A 52 6.91 3.48 2.28
C ILE A 52 7.76 3.74 1.04
N THR A 53 8.81 4.52 1.19
CA THR A 53 9.73 4.86 0.11
C THR A 53 10.91 3.88 0.06
N LYS A 54 11.52 3.77 -1.12
CA LYS A 54 12.79 3.06 -1.32
C LYS A 54 13.96 4.02 -1.01
N PRO A 55 15.11 3.52 -0.51
CA PRO A 55 15.37 2.14 -0.13
C PRO A 55 14.53 1.71 1.08
N LEU A 56 14.11 0.44 1.12
CA LEU A 56 13.18 -0.07 2.13
C LEU A 56 13.77 0.02 3.54
N ASP A 57 13.16 0.84 4.39
CA ASP A 57 13.44 0.85 5.83
C ASP A 57 12.60 -0.22 6.54
N ILE A 58 13.26 -1.24 7.05
CA ILE A 58 12.63 -2.36 7.78
C ILE A 58 11.92 -1.87 9.05
N THR A 59 12.44 -0.85 9.73
CA THR A 59 11.82 -0.30 10.94
C THR A 59 10.51 0.38 10.59
N ALA A 60 10.48 1.16 9.50
CA ALA A 60 9.27 1.79 9.00
C ALA A 60 8.23 0.74 8.56
N LEU A 61 8.67 -0.31 7.86
CA LEU A 61 7.81 -1.42 7.44
C LEU A 61 7.16 -2.13 8.63
N LEU A 62 7.94 -2.51 9.64
CA LEU A 62 7.41 -3.19 10.83
C LEU A 62 6.41 -2.31 11.60
N LYS A 63 6.66 -1.00 11.69
CA LYS A 63 5.71 -0.06 12.29
C LYS A 63 4.40 0.01 11.51
N SER A 64 4.49 0.07 10.18
CA SER A 64 3.33 0.12 9.29
C SER A 64 2.50 -1.17 9.37
N LEU A 65 3.15 -2.33 9.33
CA LEU A 65 2.52 -3.63 9.51
C LEU A 65 1.84 -3.75 10.88
N ALA A 66 2.53 -3.36 11.95
CA ALA A 66 1.96 -3.39 13.29
C ALA A 66 0.74 -2.47 13.43
N LYS A 67 0.73 -1.31 12.75
CA LYS A 67 -0.44 -0.43 12.71
C LYS A 67 -1.60 -1.08 11.95
N ALA A 68 -1.34 -1.65 10.78
CA ALA A 68 -2.38 -2.19 9.92
C ALA A 68 -3.00 -3.49 10.46
N LEU A 69 -2.22 -4.33 11.17
CA LEU A 69 -2.71 -5.58 11.76
C LEU A 69 -3.44 -5.39 13.11
N LYS A 70 -3.28 -4.25 13.78
CA LYS A 70 -3.95 -3.96 15.06
C LYS A 70 -5.40 -3.49 14.92
N THR A 71 -5.86 -3.27 13.70
CA THR A 71 -7.22 -2.81 13.42
C THR A 71 -8.08 -4.03 13.13
N ASN A 72 -8.53 -4.70 14.19
CA ASN A 72 -9.61 -5.71 14.19
C ASN A 72 -10.55 -5.37 15.33
#